data_AF-A0A1B5L6N2-F1
#
_entry.id   AF-A0A1B5L6N2-F1
#
_cell.length_a   1.000
_cell.length_b   1.000
_cell.length_c   1.000
_cell.angle_alpha   90.00
_cell.angle_beta   90.00
_cell.angle_gamma   90.00
#
_symmetry.space_group_name_H-M   'P 1'
#
loop_
_entity.id
_entity.type
_entity.pdbx_description
1 polymer ?
#
loop_
_entity_poly.entity_id
_entity_poly.type
_entity_poly.pdbx_seq_one_letter_code
_entity_poly.pdbx_strand_id
1 'polypeptide(L)'
;MAWQARPGPIFQRWPIHSVSRSVGLVVPLCRLGKQISTLFNFLTPDRPSYRRLPKPRDSLHQTAERDAMAQNTKKIILSINAGSSSVKVSVYLAEKHLRPQQIAEAQLSGLTAPPAKLEYSRHGEPIVKDEEVSTEVVGQDEAFALLLDTLVKDGELREVGSKHDFSVACHRIVHGGDYTESRVINRDTYRHLEELGDLAPLHNGAALEIVESCMKQLPGATNVACFDSQFHATIPAHISTYPINPAVAGKNRLRKYGFHGLSYAFMARSVAEFLDRDLNQLNMIALHLGSGASACAVKGGRSWDTSMGLTPLEGLPGATRSGSVDPRAEEMLNKQSGWKALTGTTDFGAIAESDEPTHKLAFDLFVDRVCGFVGRYYVSLEGQVDALVFAGGIGEKSSRFRDEVVRRTNCLGFWMDGSRNSGRLGGVVEDIGAKDGRHRVLVCRTNEQLEMAREATKNEEMWA
;
A
#
# COMPACT_ATOMS: atom_id res chain seq x y z
N MET A 1 3.85 -28.33 -48.62
CA MET A 1 5.27 -28.03 -48.37
C MET A 1 5.43 -27.73 -46.90
N ALA A 2 5.89 -28.72 -46.13
CA ALA A 2 6.07 -28.62 -44.69
C ALA A 2 7.45 -28.02 -44.38
N TRP A 3 7.48 -26.97 -43.57
CA TRP A 3 8.72 -26.41 -43.02
C TRP A 3 9.04 -27.12 -41.71
N GLN A 4 10.12 -27.92 -41.71
CA GLN A 4 10.72 -28.51 -40.52
C GLN A 4 11.67 -27.49 -39.88
N ALA A 5 11.41 -27.09 -38.64
CA ALA A 5 12.38 -26.39 -37.80
C ALA A 5 13.02 -27.39 -36.82
N ARG A 6 14.35 -27.52 -36.89
CA ARG A 6 15.15 -28.32 -35.94
C ARG A 6 15.34 -27.55 -34.63
N PRO A 7 15.22 -28.17 -33.44
CA PRO A 7 15.66 -27.55 -32.20
C PRO A 7 17.12 -27.91 -31.88
N GLY A 8 17.94 -26.89 -31.59
CA GLY A 8 19.24 -27.03 -30.94
C GLY A 8 19.12 -26.99 -29.40
N PRO A 9 20.12 -27.44 -28.64
CA PRO A 9 19.91 -27.97 -27.30
C PRO A 9 20.39 -27.00 -26.21
N ILE A 10 19.51 -26.50 -25.35
CA ILE A 10 19.85 -26.08 -23.98
C ILE A 10 18.65 -26.36 -23.07
N PHE A 11 18.63 -27.55 -22.47
CA PHE A 11 17.81 -27.85 -21.29
C PHE A 11 18.74 -28.43 -20.23
N GLN A 12 19.10 -27.62 -19.23
CA GLN A 12 19.71 -28.12 -18.01
C GLN A 12 18.62 -28.76 -17.13
N ARG A 13 18.93 -29.98 -16.71
CA ARG A 13 18.07 -30.93 -16.01
C ARG A 13 17.85 -30.51 -14.55
N TRP A 14 16.62 -30.60 -14.07
CA TRP A 14 16.30 -30.75 -12.65
C TRP A 14 16.29 -32.25 -12.30
N PRO A 15 16.91 -32.71 -11.20
CA PRO A 15 16.89 -34.12 -10.83
C PRO A 15 15.56 -34.50 -10.16
N ILE A 16 14.91 -35.52 -10.72
CA ILE A 16 13.77 -36.22 -10.12
C ILE A 16 14.33 -37.42 -9.36
N HIS A 17 14.18 -37.44 -8.04
CA HIS A 17 14.30 -38.67 -7.26
C HIS A 17 12.91 -39.26 -7.01
N SER A 18 12.77 -40.50 -7.47
CA SER A 18 11.64 -41.39 -7.33
C SER A 18 11.59 -42.00 -5.93
N VAL A 19 10.44 -41.99 -5.26
CA VAL A 19 10.08 -43.06 -4.31
C VAL A 19 8.58 -43.42 -4.45
N SER A 20 8.41 -44.69 -4.75
CA SER A 20 7.26 -45.62 -4.73
C SER A 20 6.02 -45.32 -3.86
N ARG A 21 4.86 -45.44 -4.53
CA ARG A 21 3.58 -46.14 -4.19
C ARG A 21 3.20 -46.40 -2.72
N SER A 22 1.99 -45.98 -2.35
CA SER A 22 0.97 -46.85 -1.73
C SER A 22 -0.45 -46.36 -2.03
N VAL A 23 -1.41 -47.28 -2.03
CA VAL A 23 -2.77 -47.22 -2.59
C VAL A 23 -3.83 -47.35 -1.48
N GLY A 24 -4.99 -46.72 -1.67
CA GLY A 24 -6.27 -47.03 -1.00
C GLY A 24 -6.48 -46.26 0.31
N LEU A 25 -7.66 -45.77 0.70
CA LEU A 25 -9.04 -46.14 0.36
C LEU A 25 -9.93 -44.93 0.76
N VAL A 26 -10.91 -44.54 -0.06
CA VAL A 26 -11.97 -43.59 0.33
C VAL A 26 -13.31 -44.32 0.21
N VAL A 27 -14.08 -44.36 1.30
CA VAL A 27 -15.53 -44.63 1.30
C VAL A 27 -16.19 -43.62 2.27
N PRO A 28 -17.34 -42.99 1.89
CA PRO A 28 -17.99 -41.91 2.64
C PRO A 28 -19.20 -42.39 3.47
N LEU A 29 -19.75 -41.54 4.35
CA LEU A 29 -21.18 -41.30 4.68
C LEU A 29 -21.27 -40.49 6.00
N CYS A 30 -21.78 -39.25 6.02
CA CYS A 30 -23.19 -38.79 6.11
C CYS A 30 -23.91 -38.95 7.47
N ARG A 31 -24.32 -37.78 8.01
CA ARG A 31 -25.51 -37.42 8.81
C ARG A 31 -25.61 -37.82 10.30
N LEU A 32 -25.79 -36.80 11.15
CA LEU A 32 -27.01 -36.40 11.91
C LEU A 32 -26.60 -35.16 12.77
N GLY A 33 -27.37 -34.11 13.03
CA GLY A 33 -28.82 -33.92 13.02
C GLY A 33 -29.29 -33.46 14.41
N LYS A 34 -29.36 -32.12 14.61
CA LYS A 34 -30.22 -31.33 15.54
C LYS A 34 -30.48 -31.80 16.98
N GLN A 35 -30.31 -30.86 17.93
CA GLN A 35 -31.37 -30.58 18.92
C GLN A 35 -31.28 -29.12 19.45
N ILE A 36 -32.45 -28.50 19.55
CA ILE A 36 -32.74 -27.12 19.97
C ILE A 36 -33.58 -27.16 21.24
N SER A 37 -33.48 -26.07 22.00
CA SER A 37 -34.39 -25.55 23.04
C SER A 37 -34.23 -26.11 24.44
N THR A 38 -34.18 -25.20 25.43
CA THR A 38 -35.21 -25.09 26.50
C THR A 38 -35.06 -23.75 27.26
N LEU A 39 -36.14 -22.97 27.17
CA LEU A 39 -36.76 -21.97 28.07
C LEU A 39 -36.06 -20.75 28.71
N PHE A 40 -36.72 -19.61 28.41
CA PHE A 40 -36.97 -18.41 29.21
C PHE A 40 -37.69 -18.68 30.56
N ASN A 41 -37.34 -17.90 31.60
CA ASN A 41 -38.24 -17.01 32.37
C ASN A 41 -37.58 -16.56 33.70
N PHE A 42 -37.51 -15.24 33.95
CA PHE A 42 -38.28 -14.54 35.01
C PHE A 42 -37.85 -13.07 35.11
N LEU A 43 -38.85 -12.19 35.22
CA LEU A 43 -38.73 -10.74 35.39
C LEU A 43 -39.14 -10.33 36.83
N THR A 44 -38.64 -9.16 37.22
CA THR A 44 -39.16 -8.16 38.19
C THR A 44 -38.57 -8.17 39.62
N PRO A 45 -38.63 -7.04 40.38
CA PRO A 45 -37.42 -6.26 40.71
C PRO A 45 -37.28 -5.98 42.22
N ASP A 46 -36.10 -5.58 42.69
CA ASP A 46 -36.00 -4.95 44.03
C ASP A 46 -34.88 -3.91 44.12
N ARG A 47 -35.23 -2.76 44.71
CA ARG A 47 -34.39 -1.71 45.30
C ARG A 47 -35.13 -1.25 46.57
N PRO A 48 -34.52 -0.60 47.59
CA PRO A 48 -33.23 0.11 47.58
C PRO A 48 -32.37 -0.04 48.86
N SER A 49 -31.12 0.46 48.84
CA SER A 49 -30.46 0.97 50.05
C SER A 49 -29.45 2.08 49.72
N TYR A 50 -29.68 3.26 50.29
CA TYR A 50 -28.81 4.44 50.22
C TYR A 50 -27.50 4.21 51.00
N ARG A 51 -26.34 4.38 50.36
CA ARG A 51 -25.04 4.57 51.04
C ARG A 51 -24.57 6.02 50.86
N ARG A 52 -24.08 6.61 51.96
CA ARG A 52 -23.52 7.98 52.04
C ARG A 52 -22.28 8.12 51.15
N LEU A 53 -22.22 9.22 50.40
CA LEU A 53 -21.04 9.63 49.63
C LEU A 53 -19.97 10.25 50.57
N PRO A 54 -18.67 9.97 50.38
CA PRO A 54 -17.61 10.71 51.04
C PRO A 54 -17.37 12.07 50.36
N LYS A 55 -16.93 13.06 51.16
CA LYS A 55 -16.59 14.41 50.70
C LYS A 55 -15.34 14.40 49.79
N PRO A 56 -15.22 15.33 48.83
CA PRO A 56 -14.09 15.37 47.92
C PRO A 56 -12.83 15.92 48.64
N ARG A 57 -11.73 15.18 48.57
CA ARG A 57 -10.37 15.68 48.77
C ARG A 57 -9.62 15.59 47.44
N ASP A 58 -8.90 16.67 47.15
CA ASP A 58 -7.78 16.81 46.21
C ASP A 58 -8.08 16.68 44.71
N SER A 59 -8.65 17.75 44.13
CA SER A 59 -8.88 17.91 42.69
C SER A 59 -7.63 18.21 41.86
N LEU A 60 -6.49 18.53 42.48
CA LEU A 60 -5.24 18.85 41.79
C LEU A 60 -4.32 17.62 41.58
N HIS A 61 -4.36 16.65 42.51
CA HIS A 61 -3.63 15.39 42.33
C HIS A 61 -4.36 14.44 41.36
N GLN A 62 -5.70 14.44 41.35
CA GLN A 62 -6.48 13.63 40.39
C GLN A 62 -6.33 14.08 38.94
N THR A 63 -6.06 15.35 38.66
CA THR A 63 -5.77 15.83 37.29
C THR A 63 -4.39 15.39 36.83
N ALA A 64 -3.37 15.48 37.70
CA ALA A 64 -2.01 15.03 37.36
C ALA A 64 -1.92 13.50 37.20
N GLU A 65 -2.65 12.72 38.01
CA GLU A 65 -2.73 11.26 37.85
C GLU A 65 -3.57 10.84 36.64
N ARG A 66 -4.62 11.60 36.27
CA ARG A 66 -5.38 11.38 35.03
C ARG A 66 -4.57 11.73 33.79
N ASP A 67 -3.80 12.81 33.83
CA ASP A 67 -2.91 13.21 32.73
C ASP A 67 -1.73 12.23 32.60
N ALA A 68 -1.21 11.70 33.72
CA ALA A 68 -0.18 10.64 33.72
C ALA A 68 -0.75 9.27 33.28
N MET A 69 -1.98 8.91 33.64
CA MET A 69 -2.65 7.71 33.12
C MET A 69 -3.03 7.86 31.64
N ALA A 70 -3.39 9.06 31.18
CA ALA A 70 -3.69 9.37 29.78
C ALA A 70 -2.41 9.43 28.91
N GLN A 71 -1.26 9.76 29.50
CA GLN A 71 0.04 9.61 28.82
C GLN A 71 0.41 8.14 28.61
N ASN A 72 -0.09 7.22 29.45
CA ASN A 72 0.19 5.79 29.35
C ASN A 72 -0.68 5.03 28.31
N THR A 73 -1.55 5.74 27.57
CA THR A 73 -2.39 5.16 26.49
C THR A 73 -1.97 5.61 25.11
N LYS A 74 -0.94 6.45 24.99
CA LYS A 74 -0.42 6.94 23.71
C LYS A 74 0.87 6.23 23.35
N LYS A 75 0.99 5.82 22.08
CA LYS A 75 2.21 5.24 21.53
C LYS A 75 2.71 6.12 20.39
N ILE A 76 4.03 6.24 20.27
CA ILE A 76 4.65 6.91 19.13
C ILE A 76 4.95 5.85 18.08
N ILE A 77 4.37 6.03 16.90
CA ILE A 77 4.50 5.12 15.78
C ILE A 77 5.39 5.77 14.72
N LEU A 78 6.46 5.08 14.33
CA LEU A 78 7.33 5.44 13.22
C LEU A 78 6.96 4.61 11.99
N SER A 79 6.45 5.25 10.94
CA SER A 79 6.15 4.59 9.67
C SER A 79 7.26 4.84 8.67
N ILE A 80 7.82 3.77 8.11
CA ILE A 80 9.05 3.79 7.31
C ILE A 80 8.76 3.26 5.90
N ASN A 81 9.13 4.04 4.89
CA ASN A 81 9.07 3.66 3.48
C ASN A 81 10.46 3.80 2.86
N ALA A 82 11.07 2.66 2.53
CA ALA A 82 12.39 2.58 1.94
C ALA A 82 12.28 2.26 0.44
N GLY A 83 12.57 3.26 -0.39
CA GLY A 83 12.70 3.10 -1.84
C GLY A 83 14.16 2.90 -2.24
N SER A 84 14.42 2.52 -3.49
CA SER A 84 15.79 2.33 -3.98
C SER A 84 16.67 3.58 -3.94
N SER A 85 16.07 4.78 -3.97
CA SER A 85 16.77 6.07 -4.07
C SER A 85 16.41 7.06 -2.95
N SER A 86 15.59 6.65 -1.98
CA SER A 86 15.11 7.52 -0.91
C SER A 86 14.60 6.73 0.29
N VAL A 87 14.74 7.29 1.48
CA VAL A 87 14.10 6.80 2.71
C VAL A 87 13.20 7.89 3.25
N LYS A 88 11.96 7.52 3.60
CA LYS A 88 10.99 8.43 4.20
C LYS A 88 10.47 7.86 5.50
N VAL A 89 10.42 8.69 6.54
CA VAL A 89 9.86 8.37 7.85
C VAL A 89 8.78 9.38 8.24
N SER A 90 7.66 8.88 8.74
CA SER A 90 6.57 9.71 9.27
C SER A 90 6.28 9.28 10.71
N VAL A 91 6.20 10.25 11.61
CA VAL A 91 5.98 10.01 13.04
C VAL A 91 4.54 10.35 13.41
N TYR A 92 3.90 9.45 14.14
CA TYR A 92 2.53 9.60 14.58
C TYR A 92 2.40 9.45 16.09
N LEU A 93 1.60 10.34 16.68
CA LEU A 93 1.02 10.10 17.99
C LEU A 93 -0.27 9.30 17.80
N ALA A 94 -0.33 8.12 18.41
CA ALA A 94 -1.43 7.19 18.22
C ALA A 94 -2.08 6.80 19.55
N GLU A 95 -3.37 6.48 19.45
CA GLU A 95 -4.18 5.86 20.48
C GLU A 95 -4.90 4.65 19.86
N LYS A 96 -5.20 3.64 20.67
CA LYS A 96 -5.82 2.41 20.21
C LYS A 96 -7.15 2.68 19.51
N HIS A 97 -7.35 2.10 18.33
CA HIS A 97 -8.52 2.25 17.46
C HIS A 97 -8.85 3.67 16.97
N LEU A 98 -8.07 4.69 17.34
CA LEU A 98 -8.24 6.05 16.86
C LEU A 98 -7.38 6.31 15.62
N ARG A 99 -7.72 7.36 14.88
CA ARG A 99 -6.92 7.83 13.74
C ARG A 99 -5.61 8.43 14.27
N PRO A 100 -4.43 7.96 13.82
CA PRO A 100 -3.16 8.54 14.22
C PRO A 100 -3.04 10.00 13.81
N GLN A 101 -2.43 10.82 14.65
CA GLN A 101 -2.08 12.20 14.35
C GLN A 101 -0.62 12.27 13.92
N GLN A 102 -0.35 12.74 12.70
CA GLN A 102 1.01 12.96 12.24
C GLN A 102 1.62 14.15 13.00
N ILE A 103 2.78 13.95 13.60
CA ILE A 103 3.51 14.98 14.36
C ILE A 103 4.80 15.41 13.66
N ALA A 104 5.39 14.54 12.83
CA ALA A 104 6.58 14.86 12.07
C ALA A 104 6.70 14.01 10.79
N GLU A 105 7.51 14.48 9.85
CA GLU A 105 7.91 13.75 8.65
C GLU A 105 9.29 14.17 8.22
N ALA A 106 10.17 13.20 7.97
CA ALA A 106 11.49 13.43 7.45
C ALA A 106 11.75 12.51 6.24
N GLN A 107 12.42 13.04 5.23
CA GLN A 107 12.75 12.31 4.02
C GLN A 107 14.16 12.64 3.58
N LEU A 108 14.90 11.60 3.18
CA LEU A 108 16.16 11.74 2.51
C LEU A 108 16.01 11.19 1.08
N SER A 109 16.30 12.03 0.10
CA SER A 109 16.28 11.69 -1.33
C SER A 109 17.67 11.81 -1.96
N GLY A 110 17.85 11.32 -3.19
CA GLY A 110 19.13 11.44 -3.90
C GLY A 110 20.19 10.40 -3.50
N LEU A 111 19.82 9.31 -2.83
CA LEU A 111 20.78 8.29 -2.36
C LEU A 111 21.56 7.61 -3.51
N THR A 112 20.94 7.48 -4.67
CA THR A 112 21.57 6.88 -5.87
C THR A 112 21.95 7.92 -6.92
N ALA A 113 21.67 9.20 -6.65
CA ALA A 113 21.90 10.33 -7.55
C ALA A 113 22.23 11.57 -6.71
N PRO A 114 23.47 11.65 -6.17
CA PRO A 114 23.86 12.69 -5.23
C PRO A 114 23.79 14.11 -5.85
N PRO A 115 23.68 15.16 -5.02
CA PRO A 115 23.74 15.13 -3.56
C PRO A 115 22.46 14.62 -2.89
N ALA A 116 22.60 14.01 -1.71
CA ALA A 116 21.47 13.63 -0.89
C ALA A 116 20.79 14.89 -0.33
N LYS A 117 19.46 14.93 -0.34
CA LYS A 117 18.67 16.08 0.10
C LYS A 117 17.72 15.71 1.22
N LEU A 118 17.78 16.46 2.31
CA LEU A 118 16.93 16.34 3.48
C LEU A 118 15.71 17.27 3.36
N GLU A 119 14.55 16.69 3.59
CA GLU A 119 13.31 17.42 3.87
C GLU A 119 12.81 17.02 5.26
N TYR A 120 12.41 18.00 6.07
CA TYR A 120 11.86 17.77 7.40
C TYR A 120 10.70 18.73 7.67
N SER A 121 9.59 18.19 8.15
CA SER A 121 8.44 18.96 8.62
C SER A 121 7.98 18.49 9.98
N ARG A 122 7.49 19.45 10.78
CA ARG A 122 6.97 19.24 12.12
C ARG A 122 5.58 19.84 12.22
N HIS A 123 4.61 19.04 12.67
CA HIS A 123 3.19 19.40 12.73
C HIS A 123 2.62 20.02 11.43
N GLY A 124 3.14 19.57 10.28
CA GLY A 124 2.75 20.06 8.95
C GLY A 124 3.51 21.31 8.48
N GLU A 125 4.33 21.93 9.34
CA GLU A 125 5.15 23.08 8.99
C GLU A 125 6.54 22.62 8.49
N PRO A 126 7.01 23.11 7.32
CA PRO A 126 8.34 22.78 6.82
C PRO A 126 9.42 23.46 7.67
N ILE A 127 10.34 22.66 8.22
CA ILE A 127 11.49 23.13 9.01
C ILE A 127 12.75 23.13 8.13
N VAL A 128 12.94 22.05 7.36
CA VAL A 128 14.03 21.90 6.38
C VAL A 128 13.41 21.55 5.03
N LYS A 129 13.89 22.20 3.96
CA LYS A 129 13.39 21.97 2.62
C LYS A 129 14.55 21.87 1.62
N ASP A 130 14.70 20.69 1.03
CA ASP A 130 15.70 20.40 0.00
C ASP A 130 17.15 20.75 0.41
N GLU A 131 17.48 20.62 1.69
CA GLU A 131 18.84 20.94 2.18
C GLU A 131 19.80 19.82 1.79
N GLU A 132 20.89 20.18 1.12
CA GLU A 132 21.95 19.22 0.78
C GLU A 132 22.67 18.76 2.04
N VAL A 133 22.75 17.44 2.22
CA VAL A 133 23.46 16.87 3.35
C VAL A 133 24.97 16.99 3.10
N SER A 134 25.67 17.63 4.03
CA SER A 134 27.10 17.91 3.92
C SER A 134 27.99 16.66 4.06
N THR A 135 27.48 15.61 4.70
CA THR A 135 28.14 14.31 4.82
C THR A 135 27.70 13.38 3.69
N GLU A 136 28.66 12.63 3.14
CA GLU A 136 28.34 11.52 2.25
C GLU A 136 27.52 10.49 3.01
N VAL A 137 26.32 10.19 2.51
CA VAL A 137 25.41 9.19 3.10
C VAL A 137 25.47 7.95 2.21
N VAL A 138 26.03 6.87 2.75
CA VAL A 138 26.22 5.61 2.02
C VAL A 138 25.14 4.62 2.44
N GLY A 139 24.25 4.32 1.49
CA GLY A 139 23.22 3.30 1.68
C GLY A 139 22.05 3.73 2.56
N GLN A 140 21.14 2.79 2.82
CA GLN A 140 19.87 3.08 3.48
C GLN A 140 19.97 3.14 5.01
N ASP A 141 20.93 2.42 5.61
CA ASP A 141 21.16 2.39 7.06
C ASP A 141 21.60 3.77 7.58
N GLU A 142 22.59 4.39 6.94
CA GLU A 142 23.06 5.74 7.28
C GLU A 142 21.98 6.80 7.03
N ALA A 143 21.22 6.66 5.93
CA ALA A 143 20.09 7.52 5.64
C ALA A 143 19.04 7.47 6.76
N PHE A 144 18.68 6.27 7.22
CA PHE A 144 17.73 6.10 8.30
C PHE A 144 18.27 6.63 9.64
N ALA A 145 19.55 6.38 9.94
CA ALA A 145 20.20 6.93 11.12
C ALA A 145 20.15 8.47 11.16
N LEU A 146 20.44 9.12 10.02
CA LEU A 146 20.35 10.57 9.89
C LEU A 146 18.93 11.08 10.15
N LEU A 147 17.92 10.42 9.58
CA LEU A 147 16.51 10.81 9.78
C LEU A 147 16.08 10.66 11.25
N LEU A 148 16.48 9.57 11.92
CA LEU A 148 16.23 9.41 13.36
C LEU A 148 16.92 10.49 14.18
N ASP A 149 18.16 10.80 13.85
CA ASP A 149 18.92 11.86 14.53
C ASP A 149 18.29 13.24 14.33
N THR A 150 17.79 13.55 13.12
CA THR A 150 17.02 14.79 12.86
C THR A 150 15.79 14.87 13.75
N LEU A 151 15.03 13.79 13.88
CA LEU A 151 13.82 13.75 14.71
C LEU A 151 14.13 13.90 16.21
N VAL A 152 15.13 13.19 16.72
CA VAL A 152 15.48 13.18 18.14
C VAL A 152 16.18 14.47 18.59
N LYS A 153 16.93 15.12 17.69
CA LYS A 153 17.63 16.38 18.01
C LYS A 153 16.72 17.61 17.93
N ASP A 154 15.50 17.47 17.41
CA ASP A 154 14.53 18.55 17.38
C ASP A 154 13.88 18.74 18.77
N GLY A 155 14.44 19.63 19.58
CA GLY A 155 13.93 19.95 20.91
C GLY A 155 12.53 20.58 20.94
N GLU A 156 11.97 20.99 19.79
CA GLU A 156 10.60 21.48 19.68
C GLU A 156 9.61 20.36 19.34
N LEU A 157 10.07 19.17 18.91
CA LEU A 157 9.28 17.94 18.81
C LEU A 157 9.22 17.25 20.18
N ARG A 158 8.42 17.80 21.10
CA ARG A 158 8.42 17.44 22.53
C ARG A 158 8.05 15.99 22.82
N GLU A 159 7.31 15.35 21.92
CA GLU A 159 6.92 13.95 22.04
C GLU A 159 8.11 12.99 21.84
N VAL A 160 9.16 13.40 21.13
CA VAL A 160 10.31 12.56 20.79
C VAL A 160 11.58 13.17 21.37
N GLY A 161 11.99 12.72 22.56
CA GLY A 161 13.23 13.13 23.21
C GLY A 161 14.38 12.14 23.03
N SER A 162 14.08 10.89 22.65
CA SER A 162 15.05 9.83 22.48
C SER A 162 14.56 8.74 21.51
N LYS A 163 15.50 7.91 21.04
CA LYS A 163 15.20 6.71 20.24
C LYS A 163 14.30 5.69 20.98
N HIS A 164 14.21 5.76 22.31
CA HIS A 164 13.37 4.87 23.11
C HIS A 164 11.88 5.25 23.12
N ASP A 165 11.54 6.47 22.68
CA ASP A 165 10.15 6.93 22.71
C ASP A 165 9.32 6.29 21.58
N PHE A 166 9.97 5.84 20.50
CA PHE A 166 9.33 5.09 19.43
C PHE A 166 8.89 3.70 19.92
N SER A 167 7.59 3.51 20.11
CA SER A 167 7.03 2.26 20.61
C SER A 167 6.79 1.22 19.51
N VAL A 168 6.45 1.69 18.30
CA VAL A 168 6.14 0.84 17.15
C VAL A 168 6.84 1.39 15.91
N ALA A 169 7.46 0.50 15.14
CA ALA A 169 8.04 0.81 13.83
C ALA A 169 7.32 0.01 12.74
N CYS A 170 6.56 0.69 11.89
CA CYS A 170 5.86 0.10 10.75
C CYS A 170 6.72 0.19 9.50
N HIS A 171 6.93 -0.95 8.85
CA HIS A 171 7.76 -1.10 7.67
C HIS A 171 6.88 -1.44 6.47
N ARG A 172 6.98 -0.64 5.41
CA ARG A 172 6.36 -1.00 4.14
C ARG A 172 7.14 -2.15 3.50
N ILE A 173 6.50 -3.30 3.35
CA ILE A 173 7.03 -4.46 2.63
C ILE A 173 6.23 -4.64 1.35
N VAL A 174 6.91 -4.77 0.20
CA VAL A 174 6.21 -4.87 -1.08
C VAL A 174 5.46 -6.19 -1.19
N HIS A 175 6.13 -7.32 -0.96
CA HIS A 175 5.55 -8.65 -1.14
C HIS A 175 5.40 -9.38 0.18
N GLY A 176 4.15 -9.54 0.66
CA GLY A 176 3.82 -10.29 1.88
C GLY A 176 3.55 -11.78 1.67
N GLY A 177 3.46 -12.23 0.41
CA GLY A 177 3.22 -13.63 0.11
C GLY A 177 1.83 -14.06 0.58
N ASP A 178 1.79 -15.04 1.46
CA ASP A 178 0.59 -15.57 2.09
C ASP A 178 0.05 -14.73 3.25
N TYR A 179 0.77 -13.69 3.70
CA TYR A 179 0.25 -12.76 4.70
C TYR A 179 -0.87 -11.90 4.14
N THR A 180 -2.04 -12.01 4.79
CA THR A 180 -3.26 -11.26 4.43
C THR A 180 -3.48 -10.01 5.29
N GLU A 181 -2.61 -9.77 6.26
CA GLU A 181 -2.67 -8.67 7.24
C GLU A 181 -1.25 -8.34 7.72
N SER A 182 -1.08 -7.16 8.32
CA SER A 182 0.19 -6.75 8.92
C SER A 182 0.68 -7.75 9.97
N ARG A 183 1.99 -7.94 10.09
CA ARG A 183 2.59 -8.88 11.06
C ARG A 183 3.68 -8.24 11.89
N VAL A 184 3.69 -8.54 13.19
CA VAL A 184 4.85 -8.24 14.05
C VAL A 184 6.05 -9.03 13.53
N ILE A 185 7.17 -8.36 13.36
CA ILE A 185 8.41 -8.95 12.85
C ILE A 185 9.15 -9.59 14.02
N ASN A 186 9.00 -10.91 14.14
CA ASN A 186 9.86 -11.76 14.96
C ASN A 186 10.84 -12.54 14.07
N ARG A 187 11.64 -13.43 14.67
CA ARG A 187 12.64 -14.25 13.94
C ARG A 187 12.02 -15.14 12.86
N ASP A 188 10.82 -15.66 13.07
CA ASP A 188 10.15 -16.55 12.11
C ASP A 188 9.54 -15.74 10.97
N THR A 189 8.90 -14.61 11.28
CA THR A 189 8.39 -13.67 10.29
C THR A 189 9.53 -13.13 9.43
N TYR A 190 10.65 -12.72 10.03
CA TYR A 190 11.82 -12.23 9.29
C TYR A 190 12.35 -13.25 8.29
N ARG A 191 12.59 -14.50 8.75
CA ARG A 191 13.04 -15.59 7.87
C ARG A 191 12.07 -15.87 6.73
N HIS A 192 10.77 -15.86 7.00
CA HIS A 192 9.77 -16.04 5.94
C HIS A 192 9.79 -14.91 4.92
N LEU A 193 10.02 -13.66 5.35
CA LEU A 193 10.16 -12.53 4.42
C LEU A 193 11.43 -12.62 3.58
N GLU A 194 12.52 -13.14 4.14
CA GLU A 194 13.74 -13.47 3.37
C GLU A 194 13.47 -14.55 2.31
N GLU A 195 12.74 -15.62 2.66
CA GLU A 195 12.34 -16.67 1.71
C GLU A 195 11.41 -16.14 0.60
N LEU A 196 10.55 -15.16 0.91
CA LEU A 196 9.77 -14.45 -0.11
C LEU A 196 10.63 -13.56 -1.02
N GLY A 197 11.85 -13.23 -0.60
CA GLY A 197 12.87 -12.63 -1.45
C GLY A 197 13.11 -13.45 -2.71
N ASP A 198 13.07 -14.79 -2.66
CA ASP A 198 13.22 -15.63 -3.85
C ASP A 198 12.06 -15.46 -4.85
N LEU A 199 10.86 -15.13 -4.36
CA LEU A 199 9.67 -14.90 -5.18
C LEU A 199 9.69 -13.50 -5.82
N ALA A 200 10.29 -12.52 -5.15
CA ALA A 200 10.33 -11.12 -5.57
C ALA A 200 11.67 -10.42 -5.20
N PRO A 201 12.82 -10.85 -5.78
CA PRO A 201 14.14 -10.45 -5.31
C PRO A 201 14.40 -8.94 -5.42
N LEU A 202 13.80 -8.32 -6.44
CA LEU A 202 13.96 -6.90 -6.73
C LEU A 202 13.10 -5.98 -5.84
N HIS A 203 12.28 -6.52 -4.93
CA HIS A 203 11.22 -5.76 -4.28
C HIS A 203 11.29 -5.74 -2.75
N ASN A 204 11.76 -6.80 -2.09
CA ASN A 204 11.80 -6.86 -0.62
C ASN A 204 13.18 -6.49 -0.02
N GLY A 205 14.29 -6.59 -0.77
CA GLY A 205 15.65 -6.46 -0.22
C GLY A 205 15.91 -5.16 0.54
N ALA A 206 15.66 -4.00 -0.10
CA ALA A 206 15.81 -2.68 0.52
C ALA A 206 14.97 -2.52 1.80
N ALA A 207 13.76 -3.10 1.81
CA ALA A 207 12.88 -3.00 2.97
C ALA A 207 13.43 -3.84 4.15
N LEU A 208 13.99 -5.01 3.90
CA LEU A 208 14.59 -5.86 4.94
C LEU A 208 15.88 -5.27 5.53
N GLU A 209 16.71 -4.61 4.72
CA GLU A 209 17.89 -3.88 5.22
C GLU A 209 17.49 -2.80 6.25
N ILE A 210 16.42 -2.07 5.98
CA ILE A 210 15.87 -1.07 6.91
C ILE A 210 15.22 -1.70 8.15
N VAL A 211 14.58 -2.85 8.02
CA VAL A 211 14.08 -3.62 9.19
C VAL A 211 15.24 -3.98 10.12
N GLU A 212 16.35 -4.49 9.59
CA GLU A 212 17.54 -4.80 10.40
C GLU A 212 18.13 -3.56 11.07
N SER A 213 18.22 -2.45 10.33
CA SER A 213 18.68 -1.16 10.86
C SER A 213 17.80 -0.71 12.03
N CYS A 214 16.48 -0.79 11.86
CA CYS A 214 15.51 -0.41 12.87
C CYS A 214 15.60 -1.29 14.12
N MET A 215 15.78 -2.60 13.97
CA MET A 215 16.01 -3.51 15.12
C MET A 215 17.28 -3.16 15.90
N LYS A 216 18.33 -2.67 15.24
CA LYS A 216 19.59 -2.23 15.88
C LYS A 216 19.45 -0.86 16.56
N GLN A 217 18.82 0.10 15.88
CA GLN A 217 18.75 1.50 16.33
C GLN A 217 17.60 1.78 17.29
N LEU A 218 16.49 1.03 17.21
CA LEU A 218 15.29 1.17 18.03
C LEU A 218 14.97 -0.16 18.77
N PRO A 219 15.85 -0.64 19.67
CA PRO A 219 15.71 -1.97 20.27
C PRO A 219 14.47 -2.15 21.15
N GLY A 220 13.84 -1.05 21.59
CA GLY A 220 12.58 -1.06 22.35
C GLY A 220 11.31 -1.06 21.48
N ALA A 221 11.44 -0.81 20.18
CA ALA A 221 10.29 -0.69 19.29
C ALA A 221 9.80 -2.05 18.80
N THR A 222 8.48 -2.24 18.81
CA THR A 222 7.85 -3.37 18.12
C THR A 222 7.88 -3.13 16.63
N ASN A 223 8.60 -3.97 15.88
CA ASN A 223 8.71 -3.86 14.43
C ASN A 223 7.53 -4.58 13.77
N VAL A 224 6.92 -3.96 12.77
CA VAL A 224 5.71 -4.45 12.10
C VAL A 224 5.90 -4.37 10.59
N ALA A 225 5.67 -5.46 9.89
CA ALA A 225 5.58 -5.47 8.44
C ALA A 225 4.16 -5.18 7.98
N CYS A 226 3.99 -4.17 7.12
CA CYS A 226 2.74 -3.81 6.46
C CYS A 226 2.90 -4.05 4.95
N PHE A 227 2.04 -4.88 4.35
CA PHE A 227 2.29 -5.44 3.03
C PHE A 227 1.48 -4.74 1.94
N ASP A 228 2.11 -4.38 0.83
CA ASP A 228 1.39 -3.89 -0.35
C ASP A 228 0.46 -4.95 -0.96
N SER A 229 0.70 -6.23 -0.72
CA SER A 229 -0.16 -7.32 -1.20
C SER A 229 -1.40 -7.57 -0.33
N GLN A 230 -1.45 -7.09 0.92
CA GLN A 230 -2.48 -7.56 1.87
C GLN A 230 -3.91 -7.11 1.51
N PHE A 231 -4.07 -5.90 0.96
CA PHE A 231 -5.38 -5.40 0.53
C PHE A 231 -5.99 -6.27 -0.60
N HIS A 232 -5.14 -6.97 -1.34
CA HIS A 232 -5.52 -7.82 -2.46
C HIS A 232 -5.78 -9.29 -2.06
N ALA A 233 -5.66 -9.64 -0.77
CA ALA A 233 -5.96 -10.98 -0.26
C ALA A 233 -7.43 -11.40 -0.53
N THR A 234 -8.32 -10.45 -0.77
CA THR A 234 -9.75 -10.67 -1.05
C THR A 234 -10.05 -11.00 -2.52
N ILE A 235 -9.05 -10.97 -3.41
CA ILE A 235 -9.23 -11.31 -4.83
C ILE A 235 -9.71 -12.77 -4.94
N PRO A 236 -10.82 -13.05 -5.65
CA PRO A 236 -11.35 -14.40 -5.77
C PRO A 236 -10.43 -15.31 -6.59
N ALA A 237 -10.52 -16.62 -6.33
CA ALA A 237 -9.63 -17.62 -6.93
C ALA A 237 -9.57 -17.54 -8.46
N HIS A 238 -10.71 -17.41 -9.14
CA HIS A 238 -10.77 -17.33 -10.62
C HIS A 238 -10.08 -16.10 -11.22
N ILE A 239 -9.80 -15.06 -10.43
CA ILE A 239 -9.02 -13.88 -10.84
C ILE A 239 -7.55 -14.06 -10.44
N SER A 240 -7.29 -14.63 -9.26
CA SER A 240 -5.93 -14.77 -8.75
C SER A 240 -5.12 -15.92 -9.36
N THR A 241 -5.79 -16.96 -9.86
CA THR A 241 -5.15 -18.18 -10.36
C THR A 241 -4.67 -18.02 -11.80
N TYR A 242 -3.39 -18.30 -12.03
CA TYR A 242 -2.86 -18.44 -13.38
C TYR A 242 -3.19 -19.83 -13.96
N PRO A 243 -3.59 -19.92 -15.24
CA PRO A 243 -3.94 -21.19 -15.90
C PRO A 243 -2.68 -21.99 -16.29
N ILE A 244 -1.88 -22.36 -15.29
CA ILE A 244 -0.68 -23.19 -15.40
C ILE A 244 -0.85 -24.48 -14.58
N ASN A 245 0.13 -25.38 -14.63
CA ASN A 245 0.09 -26.63 -13.86
C ASN A 245 -0.11 -26.32 -12.35
N PRO A 246 -1.20 -26.81 -11.71
CA PRO A 246 -1.51 -26.46 -10.33
C PRO A 246 -0.45 -26.90 -9.32
N ALA A 247 0.24 -28.02 -9.55
CA ALA A 247 1.31 -28.48 -8.66
C ALA A 247 2.54 -27.58 -8.74
N VAL A 248 2.88 -27.09 -9.96
CA VAL A 248 3.95 -26.10 -10.15
C VAL A 248 3.57 -24.77 -9.52
N ALA A 249 2.34 -24.31 -9.74
CA ALA A 249 1.83 -23.07 -9.15
C ALA A 249 1.84 -23.12 -7.62
N GLY A 250 1.29 -24.19 -7.03
CA GLY A 250 1.24 -24.36 -5.57
C GLY A 250 2.62 -24.44 -4.93
N LYS A 251 3.52 -25.26 -5.49
CA LYS A 251 4.89 -25.43 -4.97
C LYS A 251 5.68 -24.12 -4.98
N ASN A 252 5.52 -23.31 -6.02
CA ASN A 252 6.29 -22.08 -6.21
C ASN A 252 5.47 -20.81 -5.88
N ARG A 253 4.31 -20.95 -5.22
CA ARG A 253 3.43 -19.85 -4.81
C ARG A 253 3.06 -18.90 -5.96
N LEU A 254 2.89 -19.42 -7.19
CA LEU A 254 2.62 -18.63 -8.40
C LEU A 254 1.13 -18.32 -8.52
N ARG A 255 0.79 -17.05 -8.29
CA ARG A 255 -0.55 -16.49 -8.44
C ARG A 255 -0.43 -14.97 -8.58
N LYS A 256 -1.52 -14.31 -8.92
CA LYS A 256 -1.65 -12.88 -8.74
C LYS A 256 -1.71 -12.56 -7.23
N TYR A 257 -0.81 -11.67 -6.80
CA TYR A 257 -0.82 -11.05 -5.48
C TYR A 257 -1.37 -9.63 -5.56
N GLY A 258 -0.84 -8.81 -6.47
CA GLY A 258 -1.16 -7.38 -6.52
C GLY A 258 -0.37 -6.54 -5.50
N PHE A 259 -0.22 -5.25 -5.77
CA PHE A 259 0.57 -4.31 -4.97
C PHE A 259 -0.05 -2.92 -4.96
N HIS A 260 0.59 -1.98 -4.24
CA HIS A 260 0.01 -0.69 -3.84
C HIS A 260 -1.23 -0.83 -2.95
N GLY A 261 -1.37 -1.97 -2.25
CA GLY A 261 -2.51 -2.26 -1.39
C GLY A 261 -2.69 -1.27 -0.25
N LEU A 262 -1.60 -0.76 0.33
CA LEU A 262 -1.65 0.31 1.34
C LEU A 262 -2.32 1.58 0.78
N SER A 263 -1.94 1.95 -0.45
CA SER A 263 -2.52 3.08 -1.17
C SER A 263 -4.00 2.86 -1.49
N TYR A 264 -4.36 1.68 -1.99
CA TYR A 264 -5.76 1.34 -2.29
C TYR A 264 -6.65 1.27 -1.07
N ALA A 265 -6.14 0.74 0.05
CA ALA A 265 -6.86 0.74 1.32
C ALA A 265 -7.13 2.20 1.76
N PHE A 266 -6.10 3.05 1.72
CA PHE A 266 -6.25 4.47 2.03
C PHE A 266 -7.28 5.16 1.15
N MET A 267 -7.21 4.97 -0.18
CA MET A 267 -8.18 5.51 -1.13
C MET A 267 -9.60 5.05 -0.81
N ALA A 268 -9.80 3.74 -0.59
CA ALA A 268 -11.13 3.18 -0.36
C ALA A 268 -11.80 3.82 0.86
N ARG A 269 -11.08 4.00 1.97
CA ARG A 269 -11.60 4.69 3.15
C ARG A 269 -11.84 6.17 2.90
N SER A 270 -10.88 6.87 2.31
CA SER A 270 -10.98 8.33 2.11
C SER A 270 -12.11 8.69 1.14
N VAL A 271 -12.31 7.87 0.10
CA VAL A 271 -13.39 8.04 -0.88
C VAL A 271 -14.74 7.67 -0.29
N ALA A 272 -14.83 6.59 0.52
CA ALA A 272 -16.06 6.26 1.25
C ALA A 272 -16.48 7.40 2.19
N GLU A 273 -15.54 7.95 2.97
CA GLU A 273 -15.75 9.13 3.83
C GLU A 273 -16.20 10.35 3.01
N PHE A 274 -15.55 10.63 1.88
CA PHE A 274 -15.89 11.77 1.02
C PHE A 274 -17.29 11.65 0.37
N LEU A 275 -17.69 10.44 -0.01
CA LEU A 275 -18.99 10.17 -0.63
C LEU A 275 -20.11 9.96 0.39
N ASP A 276 -19.82 10.07 1.69
CA ASP A 276 -20.75 9.76 2.79
C ASP A 276 -21.40 8.37 2.62
N ARG A 277 -20.57 7.37 2.36
CA ARG A 277 -21.00 5.99 2.09
C ARG A 277 -20.27 5.01 3.01
N ASP A 278 -20.97 3.94 3.41
CA ASP A 278 -20.33 2.81 4.09
C ASP A 278 -19.27 2.20 3.16
N LEU A 279 -18.05 2.00 3.68
CA LEU A 279 -16.95 1.36 2.98
C LEU A 279 -17.37 0.02 2.35
N ASN A 280 -18.19 -0.77 3.04
CA ASN A 280 -18.64 -2.09 2.55
C ASN A 280 -19.62 -2.01 1.38
N GLN A 281 -20.09 -0.81 1.01
CA GLN A 281 -20.96 -0.54 -0.13
C GLN A 281 -20.24 0.23 -1.24
N LEU A 282 -18.95 0.56 -1.06
CA LEU A 282 -18.18 1.29 -2.05
C LEU A 282 -17.73 0.38 -3.20
N ASN A 283 -18.08 0.74 -4.42
CA ASN A 283 -17.50 0.19 -5.64
C ASN A 283 -16.74 1.28 -6.38
N MET A 284 -15.45 1.09 -6.64
CA MET A 284 -14.66 2.10 -7.36
C MET A 284 -13.61 1.47 -8.26
N ILE A 285 -13.22 2.22 -9.30
CA ILE A 285 -12.04 1.94 -10.10
C ILE A 285 -10.97 2.92 -9.63
N ALA A 286 -9.91 2.41 -9.00
CA ALA A 286 -8.84 3.22 -8.45
C ALA A 286 -7.56 3.09 -9.27
N LEU A 287 -6.97 4.22 -9.64
CA LEU A 287 -5.75 4.33 -10.44
C LEU A 287 -4.65 4.92 -9.56
N HIS A 288 -3.65 4.11 -9.19
CA HIS A 288 -2.45 4.59 -8.52
C HIS A 288 -1.36 4.75 -9.59
N LEU A 289 -1.04 5.99 -9.95
CA LEU A 289 -0.21 6.32 -11.10
C LEU A 289 1.03 7.09 -10.64
N GLY A 290 2.18 6.42 -10.60
CA GLY A 290 3.48 7.00 -10.27
C GLY A 290 4.60 6.32 -11.07
N SER A 291 5.81 6.25 -10.49
CA SER A 291 6.94 5.52 -11.10
C SER A 291 6.63 4.03 -11.28
N GLY A 292 5.92 3.45 -10.31
CA GLY A 292 5.09 2.26 -10.49
C GLY A 292 3.63 2.67 -10.69
N ALA A 293 2.94 2.02 -11.63
CA ALA A 293 1.55 2.31 -11.92
C ALA A 293 0.69 1.04 -11.82
N SER A 294 -0.49 1.15 -11.21
CA SER A 294 -1.47 0.07 -11.16
C SER A 294 -2.90 0.60 -11.17
N ALA A 295 -3.83 -0.27 -11.54
CA ALA A 295 -5.27 -0.05 -11.42
C ALA A 295 -5.90 -1.16 -10.56
N CYS A 296 -6.91 -0.83 -9.77
CA CYS A 296 -7.63 -1.76 -8.90
C CYS A 296 -9.15 -1.57 -9.06
N ALA A 297 -9.86 -2.70 -9.20
CA ALA A 297 -11.30 -2.75 -9.02
C ALA A 297 -11.59 -3.02 -7.54
N VAL A 298 -12.30 -2.11 -6.89
CA VAL A 298 -12.78 -2.28 -5.51
C VAL A 298 -14.27 -2.58 -5.56
N LYS A 299 -14.70 -3.69 -4.93
CA LYS A 299 -16.10 -4.13 -4.84
C LYS A 299 -16.47 -4.30 -3.37
N GLY A 300 -17.43 -3.51 -2.89
CA GLY A 300 -17.82 -3.46 -1.47
C GLY A 300 -16.64 -3.17 -0.54
N GLY A 301 -15.83 -2.17 -0.88
CA GLY A 301 -14.67 -1.73 -0.08
C GLY A 301 -13.46 -2.65 -0.08
N ARG A 302 -13.51 -3.77 -0.81
CA ARG A 302 -12.44 -4.78 -0.87
C ARG A 302 -11.90 -4.92 -2.29
N SER A 303 -10.62 -5.30 -2.42
CA SER A 303 -10.02 -5.57 -3.72
C SER A 303 -10.73 -6.74 -4.42
N TRP A 304 -11.18 -6.51 -5.65
CA TRP A 304 -11.78 -7.51 -6.52
C TRP A 304 -10.83 -7.99 -7.61
N ASP A 305 -10.14 -7.07 -8.28
CA ASP A 305 -9.07 -7.35 -9.25
C ASP A 305 -8.05 -6.20 -9.20
N THR A 306 -6.81 -6.45 -9.62
CA THR A 306 -5.74 -5.45 -9.70
C THR A 306 -4.83 -5.75 -10.88
N SER A 307 -4.22 -4.71 -11.45
CA SER A 307 -3.52 -4.82 -12.73
C SER A 307 -2.20 -5.56 -12.56
N MET A 308 -1.58 -5.44 -11.38
CA MET A 308 -0.35 -6.14 -11.05
C MET A 308 -0.62 -7.61 -10.71
N GLY A 309 0.40 -8.42 -10.91
CA GLY A 309 0.33 -9.87 -10.92
C GLY A 309 1.06 -10.52 -9.77
N LEU A 310 1.87 -11.52 -10.11
CA LEU A 310 2.88 -12.12 -9.24
C LEU A 310 3.86 -11.09 -8.71
N THR A 311 4.29 -10.17 -9.59
CA THR A 311 5.21 -9.08 -9.27
C THR A 311 4.61 -7.76 -9.75
N PRO A 312 5.16 -6.61 -9.31
CA PRO A 312 4.80 -5.28 -9.81
C PRO A 312 5.07 -5.03 -11.31
N LEU A 313 5.54 -6.03 -12.08
CA LEU A 313 5.81 -5.91 -13.52
C LEU A 313 4.55 -6.05 -14.38
N GLU A 314 3.62 -6.95 -14.02
CA GLU A 314 2.39 -7.16 -14.80
C GLU A 314 1.50 -5.92 -14.75
N GLY A 315 0.79 -5.64 -15.84
CA GLY A 315 -0.24 -4.60 -15.90
C GLY A 315 0.20 -3.36 -16.64
N LEU A 316 0.10 -2.20 -15.98
CA LEU A 316 0.42 -0.91 -16.57
C LEU A 316 1.94 -0.73 -16.76
N PRO A 317 2.38 -0.03 -17.81
CA PRO A 317 3.77 0.39 -17.90
C PRO A 317 4.08 1.39 -16.77
N GLY A 318 5.32 1.36 -16.30
CA GLY A 318 5.87 2.31 -15.32
C GLY A 318 7.05 3.08 -15.91
N ALA A 319 7.78 3.80 -15.05
CA ALA A 319 8.92 4.61 -15.48
C ALA A 319 10.01 3.79 -16.16
N THR A 320 10.34 2.64 -15.57
CA THR A 320 11.36 1.71 -16.08
C THR A 320 10.82 0.31 -16.34
N ARG A 321 9.52 0.09 -16.10
CA ARG A 321 8.84 -1.21 -16.21
C ARG A 321 7.97 -1.29 -17.46
N SER A 322 8.01 -2.41 -18.15
CA SER A 322 7.26 -2.61 -19.41
C SER A 322 5.73 -2.67 -19.23
N GLY A 323 5.25 -3.09 -18.06
CA GLY A 323 3.88 -3.61 -17.96
C GLY A 323 3.78 -4.99 -18.61
N SER A 324 2.56 -5.44 -18.91
CA SER A 324 2.30 -6.74 -19.53
C SER A 324 2.90 -6.86 -20.94
N VAL A 325 3.86 -7.78 -21.10
CA VAL A 325 4.51 -8.18 -22.37
C VAL A 325 4.79 -9.69 -22.37
N ASP A 326 5.22 -10.25 -23.50
CA ASP A 326 5.68 -11.65 -23.59
C ASP A 326 6.90 -11.87 -22.65
N PRO A 327 6.90 -12.93 -21.81
CA PRO A 327 7.74 -13.06 -20.61
C PRO A 327 9.25 -13.31 -20.82
N ARG A 328 9.90 -12.72 -21.83
CA ARG A 328 11.35 -12.84 -22.01
C ARG A 328 12.11 -11.69 -21.33
N ALA A 329 13.16 -12.03 -20.58
CA ALA A 329 14.13 -11.11 -19.98
C ALA A 329 13.61 -10.18 -18.85
N GLU A 330 13.21 -10.76 -17.72
CA GLU A 330 12.67 -10.07 -16.54
C GLU A 330 13.47 -8.83 -16.08
N GLU A 331 14.80 -8.90 -16.04
CA GLU A 331 15.61 -7.76 -15.58
C GLU A 331 15.53 -6.57 -16.54
N MET A 332 15.61 -6.82 -17.86
CA MET A 332 15.43 -5.79 -18.88
C MET A 332 14.03 -5.17 -18.78
N LEU A 333 13.02 -6.00 -18.55
CA LEU A 333 11.63 -5.57 -18.43
C LEU A 333 11.34 -4.73 -17.17
N ASN A 334 12.13 -4.90 -16.10
CA ASN A 334 11.97 -4.14 -14.86
C ASN A 334 12.81 -2.86 -14.77
N LYS A 335 14.01 -2.86 -15.34
CA LYS A 335 15.00 -1.77 -15.15
C LYS A 335 15.31 -0.96 -16.41
N GLN A 336 15.10 -1.54 -17.59
CA GLN A 336 15.53 -0.97 -18.88
C GLN A 336 14.37 -0.77 -19.86
N SER A 337 13.13 -0.74 -19.35
CA SER A 337 11.90 -0.65 -20.15
C SER A 337 11.09 0.60 -19.76
N GLY A 338 9.76 0.57 -19.96
CA GLY A 338 8.87 1.68 -19.62
C GLY A 338 9.04 2.89 -20.54
N TRP A 339 8.46 4.02 -20.15
CA TRP A 339 8.56 5.23 -20.96
C TRP A 339 9.98 5.80 -21.01
N LYS A 340 10.85 5.49 -20.05
CA LYS A 340 12.28 5.85 -20.11
C LYS A 340 12.97 5.30 -21.35
N ALA A 341 12.67 4.06 -21.73
CA ALA A 341 13.26 3.45 -22.92
C ALA A 341 12.81 4.12 -24.22
N LEU A 342 11.62 4.73 -24.23
CA LEU A 342 11.06 5.43 -25.40
C LEU A 342 11.50 6.90 -25.48
N THR A 343 11.61 7.56 -24.34
CA THR A 343 11.73 9.03 -24.24
C THR A 343 13.08 9.51 -23.72
N GLY A 344 13.88 8.61 -23.13
CA GLY A 344 15.12 8.97 -22.43
C GLY A 344 14.91 9.53 -21.02
N THR A 345 13.68 9.81 -20.58
CA THR A 345 13.38 10.37 -19.25
C THR A 345 12.41 9.50 -18.44
N THR A 346 12.51 9.56 -17.12
CA THR A 346 11.54 8.95 -16.20
C THR A 346 10.43 9.91 -15.78
N ASP A 347 10.58 11.20 -16.07
CA ASP A 347 9.65 12.25 -15.68
C ASP A 347 8.44 12.28 -16.63
N PHE A 348 7.31 11.75 -16.15
CA PHE A 348 6.08 11.75 -16.93
C PHE A 348 5.43 13.14 -17.06
N GLY A 349 5.73 14.09 -16.17
CA GLY A 349 5.28 15.47 -16.29
C GLY A 349 5.87 16.12 -17.54
N ALA A 350 7.19 15.99 -17.73
CA ALA A 350 7.88 16.45 -18.93
C ALA A 350 7.37 15.76 -20.21
N ILE A 351 7.03 14.46 -20.14
CA ILE A 351 6.40 13.73 -21.26
C ILE A 351 5.02 14.29 -21.58
N ALA A 352 4.21 14.54 -20.55
CA ALA A 352 2.84 15.04 -20.69
C ALA A 352 2.75 16.50 -21.14
N GLU A 353 3.86 17.26 -21.18
CA GLU A 353 3.89 18.63 -21.69
C GLU A 353 4.61 18.76 -23.04
N SER A 354 5.25 17.69 -23.50
CA SER A 354 6.07 17.69 -24.71
C SER A 354 5.27 17.36 -25.97
N ASP A 355 5.71 17.94 -27.09
CA ASP A 355 5.19 17.64 -28.42
C ASP A 355 6.05 16.65 -29.22
N GLU A 356 7.18 16.19 -28.67
CA GLU A 356 8.11 15.27 -29.32
C GLU A 356 7.42 13.95 -29.70
N PRO A 357 7.67 13.38 -30.90
CA PRO A 357 6.98 12.18 -31.36
C PRO A 357 7.07 10.99 -30.39
N THR A 358 8.23 10.78 -29.77
CA THR A 358 8.45 9.70 -28.80
C THR A 358 7.71 9.95 -27.49
N HIS A 359 7.58 11.21 -27.06
CA HIS A 359 6.84 11.58 -25.86
C HIS A 359 5.33 11.43 -26.08
N LYS A 360 4.82 11.85 -27.24
CA LYS A 360 3.43 11.60 -27.65
C LYS A 360 3.11 10.11 -27.67
N LEU A 361 3.98 9.30 -28.27
CA LEU A 361 3.83 7.85 -28.27
C LEU A 361 3.76 7.27 -26.85
N ALA A 362 4.67 7.68 -25.97
CA ALA A 362 4.68 7.22 -24.58
C ALA A 362 3.41 7.63 -23.81
N PHE A 363 2.95 8.87 -23.99
CA PHE A 363 1.72 9.39 -23.41
C PHE A 363 0.49 8.60 -23.91
N ASP A 364 0.32 8.48 -25.22
CA ASP A 364 -0.81 7.78 -25.84
C ASP A 364 -0.85 6.31 -25.45
N LEU A 365 0.31 5.65 -25.40
CA LEU A 365 0.44 4.27 -24.95
C LEU A 365 -0.02 4.14 -23.50
N PHE A 366 0.44 5.01 -22.60
CA PHE A 366 0.07 4.91 -21.19
C PHE A 366 -1.43 5.16 -20.97
N VAL A 367 -1.99 6.20 -21.62
CA VAL A 367 -3.43 6.48 -21.62
C VAL A 367 -4.22 5.28 -22.10
N ASP A 368 -3.82 4.68 -23.24
CA ASP A 368 -4.51 3.52 -23.82
C ASP A 368 -4.54 2.33 -22.85
N ARG A 369 -3.39 2.01 -22.23
CA ARG A 369 -3.31 0.91 -21.26
C ARG A 369 -4.16 1.18 -20.02
N VAL A 370 -4.18 2.42 -19.51
CA VAL A 370 -5.06 2.81 -18.40
C VAL A 370 -6.54 2.67 -18.78
N CYS A 371 -6.94 3.16 -19.96
CA CYS A 371 -8.32 3.04 -20.44
C CYS A 371 -8.75 1.57 -20.60
N GLY A 372 -7.85 0.70 -21.07
CA GLY A 372 -8.09 -0.74 -21.14
C GLY A 372 -8.42 -1.36 -19.78
N PHE A 373 -7.68 -0.99 -18.73
CA PHE A 373 -7.99 -1.45 -17.36
C PHE A 373 -9.27 -0.83 -16.81
N VAL A 374 -9.55 0.44 -17.08
CA VAL A 374 -10.83 1.08 -16.68
C VAL A 374 -12.00 0.33 -17.30
N GLY A 375 -11.97 0.05 -18.61
CA GLY A 375 -13.02 -0.72 -19.28
C GLY A 375 -13.17 -2.14 -18.72
N ARG A 376 -12.04 -2.84 -18.52
CA ARG A 376 -12.04 -4.18 -17.89
C ARG A 376 -12.69 -4.15 -16.51
N TYR A 377 -12.32 -3.20 -15.66
CA TYR A 377 -12.83 -3.14 -14.28
C TYR A 377 -14.25 -2.61 -14.18
N TYR A 378 -14.69 -1.77 -15.11
CA TYR A 378 -16.09 -1.43 -15.24
C TYR A 378 -16.95 -2.66 -15.47
N VAL A 379 -16.50 -3.56 -16.37
CA VAL A 379 -17.17 -4.85 -16.61
C VAL A 379 -17.07 -5.77 -15.40
N SER A 380 -15.89 -5.87 -14.75
CA SER A 380 -15.73 -6.67 -13.52
C SER A 380 -16.64 -6.22 -12.37
N LEU A 381 -17.00 -4.94 -12.33
CA LEU A 381 -17.93 -4.34 -11.38
C LEU A 381 -19.37 -4.30 -11.90
N GLU A 382 -19.65 -4.92 -13.05
CA GLU A 382 -20.99 -5.04 -13.64
C GLU A 382 -21.65 -3.66 -13.87
N GLY A 383 -20.83 -2.64 -14.16
CA GLY A 383 -21.25 -1.24 -14.33
C GLY A 383 -21.71 -0.54 -13.04
N GLN A 384 -21.61 -1.19 -11.88
CA GLN A 384 -21.89 -0.60 -10.58
C GLN A 384 -20.63 0.07 -10.03
N VAL A 385 -20.37 1.30 -10.48
CA VAL A 385 -19.21 2.09 -10.07
C VAL A 385 -19.68 3.38 -9.41
N ASP A 386 -19.16 3.71 -8.24
CA ASP A 386 -19.42 4.98 -7.57
C ASP A 386 -18.47 6.07 -8.08
N ALA A 387 -17.19 5.72 -8.24
CA ALA A 387 -16.16 6.65 -8.68
C ALA A 387 -15.04 6.00 -9.51
N LEU A 388 -14.50 6.78 -10.45
CA LEU A 388 -13.14 6.63 -10.98
C LEU A 388 -12.20 7.53 -10.17
N VAL A 389 -11.16 6.96 -9.59
CA VAL A 389 -10.28 7.66 -8.63
C VAL A 389 -8.85 7.70 -9.16
N PHE A 390 -8.27 8.89 -9.29
CA PHE A 390 -6.88 9.12 -9.66
C PHE A 390 -6.04 9.40 -8.42
N ALA A 391 -4.89 8.75 -8.29
CA ALA A 391 -3.95 8.93 -7.20
C ALA A 391 -2.51 8.74 -7.67
N GLY A 392 -1.56 9.02 -6.78
CA GLY A 392 -0.13 8.93 -7.08
C GLY A 392 0.38 10.13 -7.87
N GLY A 393 1.70 10.26 -8.01
CA GLY A 393 2.33 11.46 -8.55
C GLY A 393 1.78 11.92 -9.90
N ILE A 394 1.50 11.00 -10.83
CA ILE A 394 0.92 11.31 -12.14
C ILE A 394 -0.57 11.61 -12.01
N GLY A 395 -1.32 10.77 -11.28
CA GLY A 395 -2.77 10.93 -11.11
C GLY A 395 -3.15 12.22 -10.41
N GLU A 396 -2.34 12.68 -9.45
CA GLU A 396 -2.56 13.91 -8.70
C GLU A 396 -2.14 15.17 -9.48
N LYS A 397 -1.02 15.12 -10.21
CA LYS A 397 -0.41 16.32 -10.80
C LYS A 397 -0.79 16.58 -12.26
N SER A 398 -1.05 15.53 -13.06
CA SER A 398 -1.28 15.70 -14.50
C SER A 398 -2.77 15.84 -14.84
N SER A 399 -3.26 17.08 -14.89
CA SER A 399 -4.63 17.39 -15.32
C SER A 399 -4.90 16.94 -16.76
N ARG A 400 -3.93 17.13 -17.67
CA ARG A 400 -3.99 16.66 -19.07
C ARG A 400 -4.20 15.16 -19.16
N PHE A 401 -3.47 14.38 -18.35
CA PHE A 401 -3.60 12.92 -18.34
C PHE A 401 -5.01 12.49 -17.87
N ARG A 402 -5.49 13.08 -16.77
CA ARG A 402 -6.84 12.80 -16.27
C ARG A 402 -7.92 13.13 -17.29
N ASP A 403 -7.80 14.28 -17.95
CA ASP A 403 -8.75 14.74 -18.97
C ASP A 403 -8.84 13.74 -20.13
N GLU A 404 -7.69 13.30 -20.66
CA GLU A 404 -7.64 12.36 -21.77
C GLU A 404 -8.19 10.97 -21.39
N VAL A 405 -7.87 10.45 -20.20
CA VAL A 405 -8.43 9.17 -19.71
C VAL A 405 -9.94 9.24 -19.58
N VAL A 406 -10.47 10.32 -18.97
CA VAL A 406 -11.92 10.50 -18.83
C VAL A 406 -12.55 10.62 -20.21
N ARG A 407 -12.03 11.47 -21.10
CA ARG A 407 -12.51 11.65 -22.47
C ARG A 407 -12.64 10.33 -23.23
N ARG A 408 -11.62 9.44 -23.16
CA ARG A 408 -11.64 8.12 -23.82
C ARG A 408 -12.60 7.13 -23.17
N THR A 409 -12.94 7.33 -21.90
CA THR A 409 -13.85 6.47 -21.13
C THR A 409 -15.24 7.06 -20.92
N ASN A 410 -15.56 8.19 -21.58
CA ASN A 410 -16.88 8.84 -21.52
C ASN A 410 -18.03 7.90 -21.89
N CYS A 411 -17.81 6.92 -22.78
CA CYS A 411 -18.81 5.91 -23.14
C CYS A 411 -19.26 5.04 -21.96
N LEU A 412 -18.49 5.00 -20.86
CA LEU A 412 -18.81 4.31 -19.61
C LEU A 412 -19.55 5.21 -18.61
N GLY A 413 -19.72 6.50 -18.92
CA GLY A 413 -20.46 7.46 -18.09
C GLY A 413 -19.60 8.31 -17.15
N PHE A 414 -18.27 8.33 -17.31
CA PHE A 414 -17.39 9.30 -16.66
C PHE A 414 -17.37 10.61 -17.45
N TRP A 415 -17.41 11.76 -16.76
CA TRP A 415 -17.39 13.07 -17.43
C TRP A 415 -16.55 14.03 -16.62
N MET A 416 -15.74 14.85 -17.30
CA MET A 416 -14.80 15.78 -16.67
C MET A 416 -15.41 17.18 -16.53
N ASP A 417 -15.16 17.84 -15.40
CA ASP A 417 -15.28 19.29 -15.29
C ASP A 417 -13.89 19.92 -15.49
N GLY A 418 -13.66 20.53 -16.66
CA GLY A 418 -12.35 21.09 -17.03
C GLY A 418 -11.85 22.17 -16.07
N SER A 419 -12.75 22.93 -15.45
CA SER A 419 -12.38 23.98 -14.49
C SER A 419 -11.93 23.39 -13.15
N ARG A 420 -12.60 22.32 -12.68
CA ARG A 420 -12.21 21.61 -11.45
C ARG A 420 -10.93 20.81 -11.66
N ASN A 421 -10.81 20.15 -12.81
CA ASN A 421 -9.62 19.35 -13.14
C ASN A 421 -8.33 20.18 -13.23
N SER A 422 -8.43 21.43 -13.69
CA SER A 422 -7.30 22.38 -13.75
C SER A 422 -7.12 23.21 -12.47
N GLY A 423 -8.05 23.11 -11.52
CA GLY A 423 -8.03 23.81 -10.25
C GLY A 423 -6.94 23.33 -9.30
N ARG A 424 -6.71 24.11 -8.24
CA ARG A 424 -5.78 23.75 -7.16
C ARG A 424 -6.41 22.70 -6.27
N LEU A 425 -5.77 21.54 -6.20
CA LEU A 425 -6.14 20.46 -5.29
C LEU A 425 -5.49 20.69 -3.92
N GLY A 426 -6.30 20.93 -2.89
CA GLY A 426 -5.89 21.09 -1.48
C GLY A 426 -6.39 19.98 -0.54
N GLY A 427 -7.49 19.31 -0.86
CA GLY A 427 -8.10 18.26 -0.03
C GLY A 427 -7.45 16.88 -0.17
N VAL A 428 -7.82 15.95 0.72
CA VAL A 428 -7.43 14.53 0.61
C VAL A 428 -8.13 13.89 -0.59
N VAL A 429 -9.43 14.16 -0.76
CA VAL A 429 -10.23 13.73 -1.90
C VAL A 429 -10.92 14.96 -2.49
N GLU A 430 -10.86 15.10 -3.81
CA GLU A 430 -11.54 16.16 -4.55
C GLU A 430 -12.28 15.61 -5.74
N ASP A 431 -13.45 16.19 -6.01
CA ASP A 431 -14.27 15.85 -7.16
C ASP A 431 -13.97 16.78 -8.34
N ILE A 432 -13.47 16.17 -9.41
CA ILE A 432 -13.13 16.83 -10.67
C ILE A 432 -14.09 16.45 -11.79
N GLY A 433 -15.13 15.66 -11.48
CA GLY A 433 -16.13 15.23 -12.45
C GLY A 433 -17.16 16.32 -12.76
N ALA A 434 -17.77 16.21 -13.93
CA ALA A 434 -18.95 17.01 -14.30
C ALA A 434 -20.15 16.59 -13.46
N LYS A 435 -21.02 17.55 -13.12
CA LYS A 435 -22.23 17.30 -12.31
C LYS A 435 -23.19 16.28 -12.95
N ASP A 436 -23.25 16.26 -14.27
CA ASP A 436 -24.16 15.39 -15.03
C ASP A 436 -23.54 14.01 -15.33
N GLY A 437 -22.33 13.75 -14.84
CA GLY A 437 -21.69 12.45 -14.99
C GLY A 437 -22.42 11.35 -14.22
N ARG A 438 -22.56 10.16 -14.83
CA ARG A 438 -23.20 9.02 -14.17
C ARG A 438 -22.41 8.54 -12.95
N HIS A 439 -21.09 8.64 -13.03
CA HIS A 439 -20.14 8.21 -12.00
C HIS A 439 -19.26 9.40 -11.60
N ARG A 440 -18.82 9.46 -10.34
CA ARG A 440 -17.92 10.53 -9.88
C ARG A 440 -16.52 10.33 -10.47
N VAL A 441 -15.78 11.42 -10.64
CA VAL A 441 -14.37 11.40 -11.02
C VAL A 441 -13.59 12.15 -9.96
N LEU A 442 -12.76 11.43 -9.23
CA LEU A 442 -12.11 11.94 -8.03
C LEU A 442 -10.59 11.94 -8.17
N VAL A 443 -9.93 12.88 -7.51
CA VAL A 443 -8.50 12.79 -7.21
C VAL A 443 -8.35 12.51 -5.72
N CYS A 444 -7.53 11.53 -5.35
CA CYS A 444 -7.22 11.18 -3.97
C CYS A 444 -5.71 11.29 -3.73
N ARG A 445 -5.30 12.15 -2.80
CA ARG A 445 -3.91 12.29 -2.35
C ARG A 445 -3.60 11.21 -1.33
N THR A 446 -2.84 10.19 -1.73
CA THR A 446 -2.65 9.00 -0.89
C THR A 446 -1.63 9.23 0.22
N ASN A 447 -1.86 8.60 1.38
CA ASN A 447 -0.90 8.60 2.49
C ASN A 447 -0.72 7.17 3.02
N GLU A 448 0.24 6.46 2.44
CA GLU A 448 0.56 5.06 2.78
C GLU A 448 1.11 4.94 4.21
N GLN A 449 1.91 5.91 4.67
CA GLN A 449 2.47 5.95 6.02
C GLN A 449 1.37 6.08 7.08
N LEU A 450 0.41 6.98 6.86
CA LEU A 450 -0.75 7.11 7.75
C LEU A 450 -1.57 5.81 7.75
N GLU A 451 -1.62 5.11 6.62
CA GLU A 451 -2.32 3.84 6.56
C GLU A 451 -1.63 2.76 7.39
N MET A 452 -0.31 2.62 7.28
CA MET A 452 0.46 1.70 8.11
C MET A 452 0.29 2.02 9.61
N ALA A 453 0.39 3.29 9.98
CA ALA A 453 0.16 3.71 11.36
C ALA A 453 -1.25 3.38 11.86
N ARG A 454 -2.27 3.52 11.00
CA ARG A 454 -3.68 3.18 11.32
C ARG A 454 -3.88 1.67 11.47
N GLU A 455 -3.20 0.84 10.69
CA GLU A 455 -3.22 -0.61 10.88
C GLU A 455 -2.63 -0.96 12.24
N ALA A 456 -1.55 -0.29 12.62
CA ALA A 456 -0.95 -0.46 13.93
C ALA A 456 -1.85 -0.06 15.10
N THR A 457 -2.75 0.92 14.94
CA THR A 457 -3.72 1.26 16.01
C THR A 457 -4.78 0.19 16.24
N LYS A 458 -4.96 -0.74 15.29
CA LYS A 458 -5.98 -1.80 15.36
C LYS A 458 -5.41 -3.15 15.79
N ASN A 459 -4.09 -3.33 15.74
CA ASN A 459 -3.47 -4.60 16.06
C ASN A 459 -3.30 -4.76 17.57
N GLU A 460 -4.02 -5.70 18.17
CA GLU A 460 -4.01 -5.97 19.60
C GLU A 460 -2.60 -6.28 20.15
N GLU A 461 -1.75 -7.00 19.41
CA GLU A 461 -0.38 -7.33 19.83
C GLU A 461 0.49 -6.08 19.98
N MET A 462 0.19 -5.01 19.24
CA MET A 462 0.92 -3.75 19.32
C MET A 462 0.50 -2.88 20.49
N TRP A 463 -0.61 -3.20 21.16
CA TRP A 463 -1.15 -2.48 22.32
C TRP A 463 -1.16 -3.30 23.60
N ALA A 464 -0.71 -4.56 23.52
CA ALA A 464 -0.55 -5.48 24.64
C ALA A 464 0.63 -5.13 25.55
#